data_AF-A0A357IRI5-F1
#
_entry.id   AF-A0A357IRI5-F1
#
_cell.length_a   1.000
_cell.length_b   1.000
_cell.length_c   1.000
_cell.angle_alpha   90.00
_cell.angle_beta   90.00
_cell.angle_gamma   90.00
#
_symmetry.space_group_name_H-M   'P 1'
#
loop_
_entity.id
_entity.type
_entity.pdbx_description
1 polymer ?
#
loop_
_entity_poly.entity_id
_entity_poly.type
_entity_poly.pdbx_seq_one_letter_code
_entity_poly.pdbx_strand_id
1 'polypeptide(L)'
;MEHFLGLSCDPVDGYVIIPCIERNGMGACRAYTSYLYARSIAPIRSNQVRFDDVVVAMKLTGDSLNQEYKETALGGLAKILAEKRC
;
A
#
# COMPACT_ATOMS: atom_id res chain seq x y z
N MET A 1 -8.78 0.91 2.58
CA MET A 1 -7.74 1.93 2.79
C MET A 1 -6.77 1.53 3.89
N GLU A 2 -7.25 1.23 5.11
CA GLU A 2 -6.42 0.79 6.25
C GLU A 2 -5.33 -0.24 5.87
N HIS A 3 -5.72 -1.26 5.12
CA HIS A 3 -4.83 -2.34 4.66
C HIS A 3 -3.67 -1.94 3.74
N PHE A 4 -3.59 -0.69 3.29
CA PHE A 4 -2.56 -0.18 2.39
C PHE A 4 -1.84 1.07 2.94
N LEU A 5 -2.07 1.44 4.20
CA LEU A 5 -1.37 2.56 4.82
C LEU A 5 0.15 2.31 4.83
N GLY A 6 0.92 3.29 4.39
CA GLY A 6 2.38 3.23 4.34
C GLY A 6 2.96 2.39 3.20
N LEU A 7 2.15 1.96 2.23
CA LEU A 7 2.66 1.29 1.05
C LEU A 7 3.57 2.25 0.24
N SER A 8 4.88 1.99 0.24
CA SER A 8 5.84 2.74 -0.56
C SER A 8 5.70 2.45 -2.06
N CYS A 9 6.13 3.39 -2.90
CA CYS A 9 6.19 3.21 -4.35
C CYS A 9 7.64 3.20 -4.78
N ASP A 10 8.23 2.01 -4.92
CA ASP A 10 9.63 1.85 -5.30
C ASP A 10 9.75 0.66 -6.26
N PRO A 11 9.34 0.85 -7.52
CA PRO A 11 9.30 -0.22 -8.52
C PRO A 11 10.71 -0.66 -8.93
N VAL A 12 10.87 -1.96 -9.17
CA VAL A 12 12.14 -2.54 -9.61
C VAL A 12 12.53 -1.96 -10.97
N ASP A 13 13.76 -1.44 -11.06
CA ASP A 13 14.31 -0.78 -12.25
C ASP A 13 13.45 0.40 -12.78
N GLY A 14 12.55 0.95 -11.95
CA GLY A 14 11.63 2.02 -12.35
C GLY A 14 10.42 1.55 -13.18
N TYR A 15 10.28 0.26 -13.48
CA TYR A 15 9.21 -0.25 -14.33
C TYR A 15 7.93 -0.57 -13.57
N VAL A 16 6.78 -0.32 -14.20
CA VAL A 16 5.44 -0.62 -13.64
C VAL A 16 5.09 -2.10 -13.81
N ILE A 17 5.96 -2.99 -13.32
CA ILE A 17 5.82 -4.44 -13.41
C ILE A 17 5.89 -5.03 -12.01
N ILE A 18 7.07 -4.97 -11.37
CA ILE A 18 7.32 -5.51 -10.03
C ILE A 18 7.48 -4.33 -9.06
N PRO A 19 6.69 -4.24 -7.97
CA PRO A 19 5.59 -5.12 -7.53
C PRO A 19 4.19 -4.67 -8.02
N CYS A 20 4.11 -3.79 -9.02
CA CYS A 20 2.86 -3.11 -9.41
C CYS A 20 1.73 -4.07 -9.84
N ILE A 21 2.05 -5.11 -10.63
CA ILE A 21 1.05 -6.07 -11.15
C ILE A 21 0.45 -6.90 -10.01
N GLU A 22 1.30 -7.48 -9.17
CA GLU A 22 0.84 -8.29 -8.03
C GLU A 22 0.07 -7.44 -7.00
N ARG A 23 0.47 -6.18 -6.79
CA ARG A 23 -0.26 -5.23 -5.95
C ARG A 23 -1.67 -4.97 -6.47
N ASN A 24 -1.87 -4.91 -7.79
CA ASN A 24 -3.21 -4.77 -8.37
C ASN A 24 -4.08 -6.01 -8.08
N GLY A 25 -3.55 -7.22 -8.29
CA GLY A 25 -4.24 -8.46 -7.96
C GLY A 25 -4.62 -8.56 -6.48
N MET A 26 -3.66 -8.27 -5.59
CA MET A 26 -3.90 -8.22 -4.14
C MET A 26 -4.89 -7.11 -3.75
N GLY A 27 -4.86 -5.98 -4.45
CA GLY A 27 -5.80 -4.87 -4.33
C GLY A 27 -7.25 -5.29 -4.58
N ALA A 28 -7.49 -5.97 -5.71
CA ALA A 28 -8.81 -6.48 -6.07
C ALA A 28 -9.35 -7.46 -5.02
N CYS A 29 -8.54 -8.42 -4.59
CA CYS A 29 -8.91 -9.38 -3.55
C CYS A 29 -9.26 -8.67 -2.23
N ARG A 30 -8.43 -7.72 -1.78
CA ARG A 30 -8.68 -6.97 -0.53
C ARG A 30 -9.92 -6.08 -0.63
N ALA A 31 -10.20 -5.50 -1.79
CA ALA A 31 -11.41 -4.72 -2.01
C ALA A 31 -12.67 -5.58 -1.84
N TYR A 32 -12.69 -6.76 -2.45
CA TYR A 32 -13.80 -7.71 -2.32
C TYR A 32 -13.98 -8.20 -0.88
N THR A 33 -12.89 -8.58 -0.20
CA THR A 33 -12.95 -8.99 1.21
C THR A 33 -13.42 -7.84 2.12
N SER A 34 -12.98 -6.61 1.87
CA SER A 34 -13.45 -5.43 2.62
C SER A 34 -14.94 -5.18 2.43
N TYR A 35 -15.46 -5.36 1.22
CA TYR A 35 -16.91 -5.31 0.96
C TYR A 35 -17.67 -6.37 1.76
N LEU A 36 -17.17 -7.62 1.81
CA LEU A 36 -17.80 -8.67 2.60
C LEU A 36 -17.80 -8.35 4.10
N TYR A 37 -16.72 -7.76 4.63
CA TYR A 37 -16.68 -7.31 6.01
C TYR A 37 -17.65 -6.16 6.28
N ALA A 38 -17.70 -5.17 5.39
CA ALA A 38 -18.64 -4.05 5.51
C ALA A 38 -20.10 -4.53 5.46
N ARG A 39 -20.42 -5.51 4.61
CA ARG A 39 -21.79 -6.03 4.48
C ARG A 39 -22.21 -6.95 5.61
N SER A 40 -21.32 -7.85 6.03
CA SER A 40 -21.69 -8.97 6.91
C SER A 40 -21.30 -8.77 8.38
N ILE A 41 -20.28 -7.95 8.65
CA ILE A 41 -19.70 -7.81 10.00
C ILE A 41 -19.96 -6.42 10.59
N ALA A 42 -20.01 -5.38 9.77
CA ALA A 42 -20.23 -4.01 10.24
C ALA A 42 -21.49 -3.83 11.13
N PRO A 43 -22.64 -4.48 10.86
CA PRO A 43 -23.82 -4.33 11.73
C PRO A 43 -23.67 -4.94 13.13
N ILE A 44 -22.72 -5.87 13.30
CA ILE A 44 -22.54 -6.66 14.52
C ILE A 44 -21.32 -6.15 15.32
N ARG A 45 -20.42 -5.39 14.67
CA ARG A 45 -19.11 -5.02 15.22
C ARG A 45 -18.96 -3.50 15.31
N SER A 46 -18.65 -3.01 16.51
CA SER A 46 -18.58 -1.57 16.84
C SER A 46 -17.22 -0.92 16.61
N ASN A 47 -16.15 -1.68 16.40
CA ASN A 47 -14.77 -1.17 16.28
C ASN A 47 -14.43 -0.75 14.83
N GLN A 48 -15.30 0.03 14.22
CA GLN A 48 -15.06 0.60 12.90
C GLN A 48 -14.19 1.85 13.03
N VAL A 49 -13.09 1.88 12.29
CA VAL A 49 -12.28 3.09 12.15
C VAL A 49 -12.95 4.01 11.14
N ARG A 50 -13.11 5.30 11.47
CA ARG A 50 -13.73 6.24 10.53
C ARG A 50 -12.82 6.45 9.33
N PHE A 51 -13.44 6.68 8.18
CA PHE A 51 -12.70 6.97 6.95
C PHE A 51 -11.79 8.20 7.10
N ASP A 52 -12.27 9.26 7.74
CA ASP A 52 -11.51 10.50 7.95
C ASP A 52 -10.20 10.24 8.73
N ASP A 53 -10.27 9.41 9.78
CA ASP A 53 -9.10 9.05 10.59
C ASP A 53 -8.06 8.30 9.74
N VAL A 54 -8.52 7.41 8.86
CA VAL A 54 -7.66 6.69 7.91
C VAL A 54 -7.02 7.64 6.90
N VAL A 55 -7.74 8.66 6.42
CA VAL A 55 -7.20 9.67 5.50
C VAL A 55 -6.14 10.53 6.19
N VAL A 56 -6.38 10.94 7.43
CA VAL A 56 -5.38 11.67 8.24
C VAL A 56 -4.14 10.80 8.45
N ALA A 57 -4.31 9.54 8.84
CA ALA A 57 -3.21 8.60 8.98
C ALA A 57 -2.43 8.39 7.66
N MET A 58 -3.13 8.31 6.53
CA MET A 58 -2.52 8.20 5.20
C MET A 58 -1.65 9.41 4.88
N LYS A 59 -2.14 10.63 5.15
CA LYS A 59 -1.37 11.85 4.95
C LYS A 59 -0.13 11.89 5.84
N LEU A 60 -0.30 11.67 7.14
CA LEU A 60 0.82 11.66 8.10
C LEU A 60 1.89 10.65 7.68
N THR A 61 1.48 9.45 7.28
CA THR A 61 2.40 8.41 6.82
C THR A 61 3.11 8.83 5.53
N GLY A 62 2.36 9.38 4.56
CA GLY A 62 2.88 9.90 3.30
C GLY A 62 3.93 11.00 3.49
N ASP A 63 3.68 11.93 4.41
CA ASP A 63 4.60 13.02 4.73
C ASP A 63 5.87 12.48 5.40
N SER A 64 5.75 11.46 6.26
CA SER A 64 6.88 10.82 6.96
C SER A 64 7.72 9.86 6.11
N LEU A 65 7.23 9.43 4.93
CA LEU A 65 7.97 8.56 4.02
C LEU A 65 9.19 9.30 3.44
N ASN A 66 10.37 8.69 3.59
CA ASN A 66 11.61 9.16 2.96
C ASN A 66 11.44 9.23 1.43
N GLN A 67 12.06 10.25 0.81
CA GLN A 67 12.01 10.47 -0.64
C GLN A 67 12.50 9.27 -1.45
N GLU A 68 13.47 8.50 -0.94
CA GLU A 68 13.98 7.29 -1.60
C GLU A 68 12.89 6.21 -1.82
N TYR A 69 11.78 6.26 -1.09
CA TYR A 69 10.66 5.32 -1.21
C TYR A 69 9.45 5.88 -2.00
N LYS A 70 9.62 7.05 -2.62
CA LYS A 70 8.59 7.80 -3.36
C LYS A 70 8.92 7.89 -4.85
N GLU A 71 8.66 6.81 -5.58
CA GLU A 71 8.72 6.71 -7.04
C GLU A 71 10.12 6.90 -7.64
N THR A 72 11.18 6.76 -6.83
CA THR A 72 12.56 7.01 -7.28
C THR A 72 13.31 5.78 -7.77
N ALA A 73 12.88 4.56 -7.41
CA ALA A 73 13.61 3.31 -7.65
C ALA A 73 15.01 3.27 -6.99
N LEU A 74 15.29 4.19 -6.05
CA LEU A 74 16.59 4.30 -5.36
C LEU A 74 16.57 3.61 -3.99
N GLY A 75 15.40 3.19 -3.51
CA GLY A 75 15.21 2.61 -2.19
C GLY A 75 14.90 1.11 -2.23
N GLY A 76 14.37 0.63 -1.11
CA GLY A 76 13.55 -0.58 -1.03
C GLY A 76 14.05 -1.81 -1.79
N LEU A 77 13.12 -2.43 -2.51
CA LEU A 77 13.39 -3.66 -3.29
C LEU A 77 14.18 -3.34 -4.56
N ALA A 78 13.99 -2.14 -5.13
CA ALA A 78 14.66 -1.72 -6.35
C ALA A 78 16.18 -1.67 -6.15
N LYS A 79 16.64 -1.04 -5.06
CA LYS A 79 18.06 -0.94 -4.69
C LYS A 79 18.70 -2.31 -4.46
N ILE A 80 18.06 -3.17 -3.67
CA ILE A 80 18.62 -4.50 -3.34
C ILE A 80 18.76 -5.38 -4.58
N LEU A 81 17.81 -5.31 -5.51
CA LEU A 81 17.89 -6.07 -6.76
C LEU A 81 18.88 -5.46 -7.75
N ALA A 82 19.05 -4.13 -7.77
CA ALA A 82 20.09 -3.48 -8.56
C ALA A 82 21.49 -3.90 -8.10
N GLU A 83 21.76 -3.92 -6.80
CA GLU A 83 23.05 -4.34 -6.23
C GLU A 83 23.39 -5.80 -6.51
N LYS A 84 22.39 -6.70 -6.54
CA LYS A 84 22.58 -8.13 -6.81
C LYS A 84 22.87 -8.48 -8.27
N ARG A 85 22.57 -7.57 -9.21
CA ARG A 85 22.81 -7.80 -10.65
C ARG A 85 24.19 -7.34 -11.11
N CYS A 86 24.93 -6.63 -10.25
CA CYS A 86 26.34 -6.33 -10.42
C CYS A 86 27.21 -7.45 -9.83
#